data_AF-A0A8J2PIY2-F1
#
_entry.id   AF-A0A8J2PIY2-F1
#
_cell.length_a   1.000
_cell.length_b   1.000
_cell.length_c   1.000
_cell.angle_alpha   90.00
_cell.angle_beta   90.00
_cell.angle_gamma   90.00
#
_symmetry.space_group_name_H-M   'P 1'
#
loop_
_entity.id
_entity.type
_entity.pdbx_description
1 polymer ?
#
loop_
_entity_poly.entity_id
_entity_poly.type
_entity_poly.pdbx_seq_one_letter_code
_entity_poly.pdbx_strand_id
1 'polypeptide(L)'
;MNTPFEKKVCYTLCVCELTFVLSCVSIFYLTFAIYLPSYRQLNAGFSEQTVMCTTLSNITIENCEVPESPGSKSMVQTWYSCGEWCLSKSQGTCTQIRVDVRKNGTNVILEECDSEMEDVIYCDGVDPKQETKECITGGCSDITGLYNCTMLPVSDGVTETTHGAYCRDVTLVLGCNLTSTDPAVHCKNKKACVHLNGLYLCRKGHCARVRPPFKCERKCTGIQTGGKNIIIRENDVIFSAHCKRAVDMETNEEIWPRDLIGSVNGSDVAEPPLLVMYCTSILNRQMNLSEIHLMDCFNGTLMEPGYFGEITDIIRLVEAHTENERWLDPTKEVAPPEKDLVLLPNAPLYINYEGCVNTLILRECEKFYAHYGVDGSDLRTSKRFPCFYRPNFTADPDAGDAIDQNYVILRLDMEKTHTELVYSAVVPVILAIISCIVLVVCSKIIHVDNESHFYVKAFNKVYKPPIPPPDPKVKI
;
A
#
# COMPACT_ATOMS: atom_id res chain seq x y z
N MET A 1 -1.68 45.25 43.31
CA MET A 1 -1.98 43.80 43.20
C MET A 1 -1.19 43.02 44.25
N ASN A 2 -1.59 43.07 45.53
CA ASN A 2 -0.75 42.55 46.62
C ASN A 2 -1.38 41.41 47.43
N THR A 3 -2.60 40.95 47.11
CA THR A 3 -3.18 39.78 47.78
C THR A 3 -3.11 38.53 46.91
N PRO A 4 -2.84 37.34 47.49
CA PRO A 4 -2.86 36.08 46.75
C PRO A 4 -4.23 35.76 46.13
N PHE A 5 -5.30 36.39 46.65
CA PHE A 5 -6.65 36.31 46.11
C PHE A 5 -6.79 37.04 44.76
N GLU A 6 -6.36 38.30 44.67
CA GLU A 6 -6.39 39.09 43.43
C GLU A 6 -5.59 38.41 42.31
N LYS A 7 -4.43 37.84 42.64
CA LYS A 7 -3.60 37.10 41.68
C LYS A 7 -4.32 35.88 41.12
N LYS A 8 -5.03 35.11 41.96
CA LYS A 8 -5.81 33.94 41.52
C LYS A 8 -6.97 34.35 40.61
N VAL A 9 -7.72 35.39 40.97
CA VAL A 9 -8.84 35.90 40.17
C VAL A 9 -8.38 36.40 38.80
N CYS A 10 -7.33 37.22 38.78
CA CYS A 10 -6.76 37.75 37.53
C CYS A 10 -6.22 36.63 36.64
N TYR A 11 -5.57 35.62 37.22
CA TYR A 11 -5.08 34.46 36.48
C TYR A 11 -6.23 33.63 35.89
N THR A 12 -7.29 33.35 36.66
CA THR A 12 -8.46 32.63 36.16
C THR A 12 -9.17 33.38 35.04
N LEU A 13 -9.36 34.70 35.18
CA LEU A 13 -9.92 35.53 34.11
C LEU A 13 -9.07 35.48 32.84
N CYS A 14 -7.74 35.65 32.97
CA CYS A 14 -6.81 35.60 31.85
C CYS A 14 -6.83 34.23 31.15
N VAL A 15 -6.84 33.13 31.90
CA VAL A 15 -6.94 31.78 31.32
C VAL A 15 -8.28 31.58 30.61
N CYS A 16 -9.40 31.99 31.21
CA CYS A 16 -10.72 31.84 30.56
C CYS A 16 -10.87 32.69 29.30
N GLU A 17 -10.38 33.94 29.30
CA GLU A 17 -10.36 34.79 28.10
C GLU A 17 -9.48 34.18 27.01
N LEU A 18 -8.28 33.72 27.37
CA LEU A 18 -7.37 33.05 26.43
C LEU A 18 -7.99 31.77 25.86
N THR A 19 -8.58 30.92 26.70
CA THR A 19 -9.27 29.70 26.25
C THR A 19 -10.43 30.01 25.33
N PHE A 20 -11.21 31.06 25.59
CA PHE A 20 -12.30 31.48 24.71
C PHE A 20 -11.77 31.93 23.34
N VAL A 21 -10.76 32.80 23.32
CA VAL A 21 -10.15 33.29 22.07
C VAL A 21 -9.54 32.14 21.27
N LEU A 22 -8.77 31.26 21.93
CA LEU A 22 -8.18 30.09 21.28
C LEU A 22 -9.25 29.15 20.74
N SER A 23 -10.34 28.92 21.48
CA SER A 23 -11.43 28.05 21.02
C SER A 23 -12.12 28.61 19.77
N CYS A 24 -12.39 29.92 19.72
CA CYS A 24 -12.97 30.58 18.54
C CYS A 24 -12.05 30.49 17.32
N VAL A 25 -10.75 30.72 17.52
CA VAL A 25 -9.74 30.58 16.46
C VAL A 25 -9.66 29.12 16.00
N SER A 26 -9.64 28.16 16.93
CA SER A 26 -9.63 26.73 16.61
C SER A 26 -10.85 26.32 15.79
N ILE A 27 -12.07 26.80 16.10
CA ILE A 27 -13.27 26.50 15.30
C ILE A 27 -13.07 26.93 13.84
N PHE A 28 -12.55 28.14 13.62
CA PHE A 28 -12.32 28.64 12.26
C PHE A 28 -11.32 27.77 11.50
N TYR A 29 -10.18 27.43 12.10
CA TYR A 29 -9.17 26.58 11.46
C TYR A 29 -9.65 25.15 11.24
N LEU A 30 -10.31 24.53 12.23
CA LEU A 30 -10.82 23.17 12.13
C LEU A 30 -11.96 23.05 11.10
N THR A 31 -12.66 24.15 10.82
CA THR A 31 -13.68 24.17 9.76
C THR A 31 -13.06 23.87 8.38
N PHE A 32 -11.92 24.49 8.06
CA PHE A 32 -11.24 24.27 6.79
C PHE A 32 -10.36 23.02 6.80
N ALA A 33 -9.73 22.70 7.93
CA ALA A 33 -8.79 21.59 8.02
C ALA A 33 -9.47 20.22 8.20
N ILE A 34 -10.65 20.16 8.83
CA ILE A 34 -11.32 18.90 9.16
C ILE A 34 -12.78 18.90 8.69
N TYR A 35 -13.59 19.89 9.07
CA TYR A 35 -15.04 19.84 8.80
C TYR A 35 -15.37 19.75 7.31
N LEU A 36 -14.85 20.68 6.50
CA LEU A 36 -15.12 20.71 5.06
C LEU A 36 -14.64 19.44 4.34
N PRO A 37 -13.40 18.96 4.54
CA PRO A 37 -12.96 17.74 3.88
C PRO A 37 -13.68 16.49 4.38
N SER A 38 -13.93 16.35 5.68
CA SER A 38 -14.71 15.22 6.22
C SER A 38 -16.13 15.20 5.69
N TYR A 39 -16.80 16.36 5.61
CA TYR A 39 -18.15 16.47 5.05
C TYR A 39 -18.18 16.04 3.58
N ARG A 40 -17.19 16.46 2.78
CA ARG A 40 -17.10 16.07 1.37
C ARG A 40 -16.84 14.57 1.23
N GLN A 41 -15.94 14.00 2.01
CA GLN A 41 -15.63 12.57 1.99
C GLN A 41 -16.84 11.71 2.38
N LEU A 42 -17.59 12.10 3.41
CA LEU A 42 -18.81 11.40 3.85
C LEU A 42 -19.92 11.45 2.78
N ASN A 43 -19.99 12.53 2.01
CA ASN A 43 -20.98 12.70 0.94
C ASN A 43 -20.47 12.27 -0.45
N ALA A 44 -19.21 11.83 -0.56
CA ALA A 44 -18.63 11.47 -1.84
C ALA A 44 -19.18 10.15 -2.41
N GLY A 45 -19.95 9.37 -1.66
CA GLY A 45 -20.66 8.20 -2.16
C GLY A 45 -19.77 7.03 -2.56
N PHE A 46 -18.62 6.86 -1.90
CA PHE A 46 -17.78 5.68 -2.11
C PHE A 46 -18.48 4.41 -1.61
N SER A 47 -18.23 3.30 -2.30
CA SER A 47 -18.59 1.98 -1.80
C SER A 47 -17.76 1.66 -0.55
N GLU A 48 -18.39 1.19 0.53
CA GLU A 48 -17.69 0.69 1.72
C GLU A 48 -17.05 -0.68 1.48
N GLN A 49 -17.52 -1.43 0.49
CA GLN A 49 -16.90 -2.69 0.10
C GLN A 49 -15.65 -2.42 -0.74
N THR A 50 -14.53 -2.99 -0.32
CA THR A 50 -13.28 -2.96 -1.07
C THR A 50 -13.37 -3.82 -2.32
N VAL A 51 -12.83 -3.28 -3.40
CA VAL A 51 -12.60 -3.98 -4.67
C VAL A 51 -11.11 -4.12 -4.91
N MET A 52 -10.71 -4.89 -5.91
CA MET A 52 -9.30 -5.10 -6.22
C MET A 52 -8.82 -4.15 -7.30
N CYS A 53 -7.75 -3.43 -7.01
CA CYS A 53 -7.04 -2.57 -7.95
C CYS A 53 -5.75 -3.25 -8.43
N THR A 54 -5.48 -3.15 -9.73
CA THR A 54 -4.22 -3.56 -10.35
C THR A 54 -3.53 -2.35 -10.96
N THR A 55 -2.27 -2.10 -10.59
CA THR A 55 -1.49 -0.98 -11.16
C THR A 55 -1.15 -1.22 -12.63
N LEU A 56 -1.52 -0.27 -13.49
CA LEU A 56 -1.23 -0.33 -14.92
C LEU A 56 -0.01 0.49 -15.33
N SER A 57 0.14 1.67 -14.72
CA SER A 57 1.24 2.56 -15.05
C SER A 57 1.59 3.45 -13.87
N ASN A 58 2.88 3.79 -13.80
CA ASN A 58 3.42 4.74 -12.85
C ASN A 58 4.28 5.75 -13.61
N ILE A 59 3.74 6.95 -13.83
CA ILE A 59 4.41 7.99 -14.61
C ILE A 59 4.71 9.16 -13.69
N THR A 60 5.94 9.67 -13.76
CA THR A 60 6.32 10.90 -13.06
C THR A 60 6.46 12.04 -14.07
N ILE A 61 5.73 13.13 -13.82
CA ILE A 61 5.63 14.32 -14.67
C ILE A 61 6.33 15.48 -13.97
N GLU A 62 7.21 16.17 -14.67
CA GLU A 62 7.88 17.37 -14.17
C GLU A 62 6.90 18.55 -14.12
N ASN A 63 6.99 19.36 -13.06
CA ASN A 63 6.16 20.54 -12.80
C ASN A 63 4.63 20.29 -12.73
N CYS A 64 4.19 19.03 -12.72
CA CYS A 64 2.76 18.68 -12.68
C CYS A 64 1.96 19.35 -13.80
N GLU A 65 2.55 19.49 -14.98
CA GLU A 65 1.97 20.19 -16.11
C GLU A 65 1.97 19.28 -17.34
N VAL A 66 0.82 19.19 -18.01
CA VAL A 66 0.68 18.46 -19.28
C VAL A 66 0.16 19.40 -20.36
N PRO A 67 0.61 19.24 -21.62
CA PRO A 67 0.10 20.08 -22.69
C PRO A 67 -1.41 19.83 -22.88
N GLU A 68 -2.19 20.91 -23.03
CA GLU A 68 -3.66 20.88 -23.22
C GLU A 68 -4.09 19.93 -24.35
N SER A 69 -3.23 19.75 -25.34
CA SER A 69 -3.44 18.87 -26.48
C SER A 69 -2.08 18.46 -27.05
N PRO A 70 -1.98 17.34 -27.78
CA PRO A 70 -0.75 16.93 -28.44
C PRO A 70 -0.20 18.06 -29.33
N GLY A 71 0.95 18.64 -28.97
CA GLY A 71 1.57 19.76 -29.69
C GLY A 71 1.16 21.17 -29.23
N SER A 72 0.33 21.32 -28.20
CA SER A 72 0.02 22.62 -27.60
C SER A 72 1.19 23.15 -26.78
N LYS A 73 1.41 24.46 -26.83
CA LYS A 73 2.32 25.18 -25.91
C LYS A 73 1.65 25.56 -24.59
N SER A 74 0.33 25.46 -24.52
CA SER A 74 -0.43 25.72 -23.29
C SER A 74 -0.36 24.49 -22.39
N MET A 75 0.09 24.69 -21.16
CA MET A 75 0.23 23.66 -20.14
C MET A 75 -0.92 23.77 -19.14
N VAL A 76 -1.58 22.65 -18.83
CA VAL A 76 -2.58 22.57 -17.77
C VAL A 76 -1.99 21.85 -16.58
N GLN A 77 -2.36 22.31 -15.40
CA GLN A 77 -2.10 21.60 -14.15
C GLN A 77 -2.75 20.21 -14.21
N THR A 78 -1.94 19.18 -14.00
CA THR A 78 -2.35 17.78 -14.00
C THR A 78 -2.64 17.28 -12.59
N TRP A 79 -3.30 16.14 -12.47
CA TRP A 79 -3.60 15.50 -11.19
C TRP A 79 -2.38 14.73 -10.65
N TYR A 80 -2.42 14.36 -9.37
CA TYR A 80 -1.38 13.55 -8.72
C TYR A 80 -2.04 12.52 -7.81
N SER A 81 -1.39 11.36 -7.63
CA SER A 81 -1.96 10.31 -6.78
C SER A 81 -1.75 10.57 -5.29
N CYS A 82 -0.64 11.22 -4.92
CA CYS A 82 -0.32 11.61 -3.56
C CYS A 82 0.50 12.91 -3.51
N GLY A 83 -0.06 13.95 -2.91
CA GLY A 83 0.61 15.21 -2.63
C GLY A 83 1.03 15.34 -1.17
N GLU A 84 2.24 15.80 -0.92
CA GLU A 84 2.66 16.23 0.40
C GLU A 84 2.14 17.67 0.61
N TRP A 85 1.24 17.86 1.57
CA TRP A 85 0.53 19.10 1.92
C TRP A 85 -0.74 19.42 1.10
N CYS A 86 -1.90 19.27 1.73
CA CYS A 86 -3.21 19.46 1.08
C CYS A 86 -3.61 20.92 0.84
N LEU A 87 -3.00 21.87 1.56
CA LEU A 87 -3.37 23.29 1.50
C LEU A 87 -2.65 24.06 0.38
N SER A 88 -1.65 23.46 -0.26
CA SER A 88 -0.87 24.09 -1.32
C SER A 88 -0.96 23.29 -2.61
N LYS A 89 -0.91 24.00 -3.73
CA LYS A 89 -0.66 23.34 -5.01
C LYS A 89 0.73 22.68 -4.95
N SER A 90 0.80 21.41 -5.32
CA SER A 90 2.06 20.68 -5.44
C SER A 90 2.97 21.39 -6.44
N GLN A 91 4.16 21.80 -5.99
CA GLN A 91 5.22 22.32 -6.85
C GLN A 91 6.29 21.24 -6.98
N GLY A 92 6.79 20.99 -8.19
CA GLY A 92 7.81 19.98 -8.47
C GLY A 92 7.30 18.81 -9.31
N THR A 93 7.79 17.59 -9.06
CA THR A 93 7.38 16.40 -9.81
C THR A 93 6.09 15.81 -9.25
N CYS A 94 5.15 15.47 -10.13
CA CYS A 94 3.93 14.76 -9.78
C CYS A 94 3.97 13.34 -10.33
N THR A 95 3.71 12.37 -9.45
CA THR A 95 3.60 10.98 -9.85
C THR A 95 2.12 10.59 -9.97
N GLN A 96 1.79 9.94 -11.09
CA GLN A 96 0.46 9.50 -11.47
C GLN A 96 0.45 7.98 -11.57
N ILE A 97 -0.35 7.35 -10.71
CA ILE A 97 -0.62 5.92 -10.74
C ILE A 97 -2.00 5.71 -11.35
N ARG A 98 -2.05 4.91 -12.42
CA ARG A 98 -3.32 4.44 -12.98
C ARG A 98 -3.54 2.98 -12.64
N VAL A 99 -4.80 2.63 -12.38
CA VAL A 99 -5.21 1.30 -11.96
C VAL A 99 -6.40 0.80 -12.77
N ASP A 100 -6.46 -0.51 -12.97
CA ASP A 100 -7.70 -1.20 -13.32
C ASP A 100 -8.41 -1.64 -12.04
N VAL A 101 -9.66 -1.24 -11.90
CA VAL A 101 -10.52 -1.65 -10.79
C VAL A 101 -11.35 -2.83 -11.23
N ARG A 102 -11.34 -3.92 -10.46
CA ARG A 102 -12.14 -5.12 -10.72
C ARG A 102 -12.88 -5.58 -9.48
N LYS A 103 -13.98 -6.29 -9.68
CA LYS A 103 -14.63 -7.05 -8.61
C LYS A 103 -13.68 -8.13 -8.07
N ASN A 104 -13.93 -8.55 -6.83
CA ASN A 104 -13.30 -9.74 -6.28
C ASN A 104 -13.77 -10.96 -7.09
N GLY A 105 -12.86 -11.89 -7.32
CA GLY A 105 -13.13 -13.22 -7.84
C GLY A 105 -13.63 -14.14 -6.72
N THR A 106 -13.52 -15.44 -6.94
CA THR A 106 -14.08 -16.45 -6.04
C THR A 106 -13.06 -16.94 -5.02
N ASN A 107 -13.52 -17.24 -3.80
CA ASN A 107 -12.68 -17.86 -2.79
C ASN A 107 -12.80 -19.39 -2.91
N VAL A 108 -11.66 -20.08 -2.95
CA VAL A 108 -11.59 -21.51 -3.22
C VAL A 108 -10.84 -22.22 -2.09
N ILE A 109 -11.32 -23.39 -1.69
CA ILE A 109 -10.62 -24.26 -0.76
C ILE A 109 -10.17 -25.50 -1.52
N LEU A 110 -8.87 -25.81 -1.47
CA LEU A 110 -8.36 -27.10 -1.91
C LEU A 110 -8.38 -28.05 -0.72
N GLU A 111 -8.90 -29.26 -0.90
CA GLU A 111 -8.95 -30.27 0.16
C GLU A 111 -8.20 -31.54 -0.24
N GLU A 112 -7.73 -32.24 0.79
CA GLU A 112 -6.93 -33.46 0.70
C GLU A 112 -5.66 -33.28 -0.15
N CYS A 113 -4.94 -32.19 0.09
CA CYS A 113 -3.65 -31.95 -0.53
C CYS A 113 -2.55 -32.80 0.09
N ASP A 114 -1.69 -33.37 -0.75
CA ASP A 114 -0.50 -34.12 -0.32
C ASP A 114 0.65 -33.15 -0.04
N SER A 115 0.96 -32.97 1.24
CA SER A 115 2.02 -32.07 1.70
C SER A 115 3.42 -32.43 1.17
N GLU A 116 3.69 -33.70 0.85
CA GLU A 116 4.98 -34.10 0.27
C GLU A 116 5.09 -33.70 -1.21
N MET A 117 3.93 -33.46 -1.84
CA MET A 117 3.83 -32.96 -3.20
C MET A 117 3.53 -31.44 -3.24
N GLU A 118 3.80 -30.72 -2.15
CA GLU A 118 3.94 -29.26 -2.04
C GLU A 118 5.12 -28.70 -2.89
N ASP A 119 4.94 -27.78 -3.85
CA ASP A 119 6.07 -26.97 -4.38
C ASP A 119 5.73 -25.47 -4.53
N VAL A 120 6.70 -24.61 -4.22
CA VAL A 120 6.56 -23.14 -4.24
C VAL A 120 7.78 -22.54 -4.91
N ILE A 121 7.57 -21.79 -5.99
CA ILE A 121 8.64 -21.12 -6.72
C ILE A 121 8.40 -19.61 -6.74
N TYR A 122 9.44 -18.87 -6.35
CA TYR A 122 9.46 -17.42 -6.34
C TYR A 122 10.10 -16.89 -7.63
N CYS A 123 9.26 -16.33 -8.49
CA CYS A 123 9.63 -15.82 -9.79
C CYS A 123 9.94 -14.30 -9.80
N ASP A 124 10.05 -13.64 -8.65
CA ASP A 124 10.51 -12.24 -8.52
C ASP A 124 12.03 -12.14 -8.23
N GLY A 125 12.71 -13.28 -8.05
CA GLY A 125 14.14 -13.33 -7.72
C GLY A 125 14.45 -13.02 -6.26
N VAL A 126 13.43 -13.01 -5.39
CA VAL A 126 13.57 -12.84 -3.95
C VAL A 126 12.85 -14.00 -3.24
N ASP A 127 13.37 -15.21 -3.43
CA ASP A 127 12.97 -16.32 -2.57
C ASP A 127 13.51 -16.05 -1.15
N PRO A 128 12.68 -15.98 -0.10
CA PRO A 128 13.13 -15.81 1.28
C PRO A 128 14.06 -16.93 1.77
N LYS A 129 14.03 -18.10 1.13
CA LYS A 129 14.92 -19.23 1.42
C LYS A 129 16.21 -19.21 0.60
N GLN A 130 16.32 -18.33 -0.39
CA GLN A 130 17.49 -18.30 -1.25
C GLN A 130 18.72 -17.75 -0.52
N GLU A 131 19.78 -18.56 -0.55
CA GLU A 131 21.04 -18.22 0.07
C GLU A 131 21.65 -16.98 -0.60
N THR A 132 21.86 -15.92 0.17
CA THR A 132 22.55 -14.72 -0.30
C THR A 132 24.06 -14.95 -0.18
N LYS A 133 24.80 -14.77 -1.28
CA LYS A 133 26.25 -14.96 -1.30
C LYS A 133 26.98 -13.70 -0.85
N GLU A 134 27.70 -13.81 0.25
CA GLU A 134 28.54 -12.75 0.80
C GLU A 134 29.90 -12.71 0.09
N CYS A 135 30.12 -11.71 -0.77
CA CYS A 135 31.39 -11.61 -1.48
C CYS A 135 32.55 -11.21 -0.57
N ILE A 136 32.28 -10.54 0.55
CA ILE A 136 33.30 -10.10 1.51
C ILE A 136 33.97 -11.27 2.23
N THR A 137 33.22 -12.31 2.57
CA THR A 137 33.74 -13.53 3.22
C THR A 137 34.36 -14.50 2.22
N GLY A 138 34.07 -14.32 0.93
CA GLY A 138 34.58 -15.13 -0.18
C GLY A 138 33.53 -16.01 -0.86
N GLY A 139 32.25 -15.87 -0.52
CA GLY A 139 31.15 -16.67 -1.09
C GLY A 139 30.96 -16.54 -2.61
N CYS A 140 31.61 -15.57 -3.24
CA CYS A 140 31.54 -15.31 -4.69
C CYS A 140 32.73 -15.89 -5.47
N SER A 141 33.58 -16.72 -4.87
CA SER A 141 34.82 -17.21 -5.49
C SER A 141 34.62 -18.22 -6.63
N ASP A 142 33.48 -18.92 -6.67
CA ASP A 142 33.20 -19.98 -7.66
C ASP A 142 31.76 -19.94 -8.22
N ILE A 143 31.10 -18.79 -8.10
CA ILE A 143 29.73 -18.63 -8.58
C ILE A 143 29.70 -18.55 -10.11
N THR A 144 28.64 -19.13 -10.71
CA THR A 144 28.39 -19.10 -12.14
C THR A 144 26.90 -18.86 -12.38
N GLY A 145 26.58 -17.82 -13.13
CA GLY A 145 25.19 -17.39 -13.31
C GLY A 145 25.07 -15.88 -13.39
N LEU A 146 23.82 -15.40 -13.38
CA LEU A 146 23.46 -14.00 -13.29
C LEU A 146 23.16 -13.66 -11.84
N TYR A 147 23.80 -12.64 -11.29
CA TYR A 147 23.65 -12.24 -9.89
C TYR A 147 23.23 -10.78 -9.76
N ASN A 148 22.26 -10.51 -8.90
CA ASN A 148 21.93 -9.15 -8.48
C ASN A 148 22.59 -8.86 -7.14
N CYS A 149 23.55 -7.93 -7.13
CA CYS A 149 24.36 -7.60 -5.98
C CYS A 149 23.93 -6.26 -5.39
N THR A 150 23.83 -6.19 -4.07
CA THR A 150 23.55 -4.95 -3.34
C THR A 150 24.66 -4.71 -2.32
N MET A 151 25.14 -3.47 -2.24
CA MET A 151 26.05 -3.06 -1.17
C MET A 151 25.25 -2.81 0.10
N LEU A 152 25.50 -3.60 1.13
CA LEU A 152 24.91 -3.42 2.46
C LEU A 152 25.98 -3.06 3.48
N PRO A 153 25.65 -2.28 4.52
CA PRO A 153 26.56 -2.03 5.63
C PRO A 153 26.80 -3.33 6.40
N VAL A 154 28.07 -3.69 6.58
CA VAL A 154 28.50 -4.87 7.36
C VAL A 154 28.86 -4.39 8.76
N SER A 155 28.22 -4.94 9.78
CA SER A 155 28.53 -4.65 11.18
C SER A 155 29.72 -5.49 11.64
N ASP A 156 30.93 -4.95 11.56
CA ASP A 156 32.15 -5.68 11.98
C ASP A 156 32.61 -5.35 13.41
N GLY A 157 31.70 -4.91 14.29
CA GLY A 157 31.96 -4.67 15.73
C GLY A 157 33.02 -3.60 16.05
N VAL A 158 33.66 -3.01 15.05
CA VAL A 158 34.71 -2.00 15.14
C VAL A 158 34.32 -0.82 14.26
N THR A 159 34.62 0.39 14.73
CA THR A 159 34.05 1.70 14.36
C THR A 159 34.34 2.23 12.94
N GLU A 160 34.35 1.38 11.91
CA GLU A 160 34.33 1.79 10.51
C GLU A 160 33.22 1.03 9.76
N THR A 161 32.32 1.74 9.10
CA THR A 161 31.24 1.16 8.28
C THR A 161 31.83 0.53 7.02
N THR A 162 32.34 -0.70 7.12
CA THR A 162 32.69 -1.51 5.95
C THR A 162 31.41 -1.91 5.23
N HIS A 163 31.29 -1.54 3.96
CA HIS A 163 30.18 -1.97 3.11
C HIS A 163 30.62 -3.24 2.37
N GLY A 164 29.76 -4.25 2.30
CA GLY A 164 30.03 -5.52 1.62
C GLY A 164 28.96 -5.81 0.58
N ALA A 165 29.37 -6.43 -0.53
CA ALA A 165 28.43 -6.86 -1.56
C ALA A 165 27.77 -8.20 -1.18
N TYR A 166 26.44 -8.17 -1.19
CA TYR A 166 25.57 -9.33 -1.03
C TYR A 166 24.94 -9.63 -2.38
N CYS A 167 25.21 -10.80 -2.94
CA CYS A 167 24.76 -11.18 -4.27
C CYS A 167 23.72 -12.30 -4.20
N ARG A 168 22.61 -12.12 -4.90
CA ARG A 168 21.54 -13.11 -5.05
C ARG A 168 21.54 -13.67 -6.46
N ASP A 169 21.34 -14.97 -6.58
CA ASP A 169 21.30 -15.64 -7.88
C ASP A 169 19.96 -15.38 -8.58
N VAL A 170 19.97 -14.77 -9.75
CA VAL A 170 18.76 -14.47 -10.52
C VAL A 170 18.72 -15.26 -11.82
N THR A 171 19.60 -16.25 -12.00
CA THR A 171 19.77 -17.02 -13.25
C THR A 171 18.50 -17.76 -13.66
N LEU A 172 17.77 -18.33 -12.69
CA LEU A 172 16.54 -19.10 -12.96
C LEU A 172 15.35 -18.19 -13.26
N VAL A 173 15.39 -16.94 -12.81
CA VAL A 173 14.27 -16.00 -12.88
C VAL A 173 14.36 -15.09 -14.12
N LEU A 174 15.58 -14.67 -14.50
CA LEU A 174 15.81 -13.70 -15.56
C LEU A 174 16.66 -14.29 -16.70
N GLY A 175 16.13 -14.21 -17.92
CA GLY A 175 16.88 -14.42 -19.16
C GLY A 175 17.25 -13.08 -19.79
N CYS A 176 18.51 -12.67 -19.69
CA CYS A 176 18.95 -11.38 -20.22
C CYS A 176 19.74 -11.54 -21.52
N ASN A 177 19.37 -10.78 -22.56
CA ASN A 177 20.22 -10.61 -23.74
C ASN A 177 21.22 -9.47 -23.48
N LEU A 178 22.46 -9.86 -23.18
CA LEU A 178 23.51 -8.94 -22.73
C LEU A 178 24.25 -8.37 -23.94
N THR A 179 24.13 -7.07 -24.16
CA THR A 179 24.79 -6.35 -25.27
C THR A 179 26.21 -5.90 -24.92
N SER A 180 26.47 -5.57 -23.64
CA SER A 180 27.76 -5.11 -23.17
C SER A 180 27.99 -5.47 -21.69
N THR A 181 29.20 -5.94 -21.39
CA THR A 181 29.65 -6.20 -20.02
C THR A 181 31.00 -5.55 -19.76
N ASP A 182 31.24 -5.13 -18.52
CA ASP A 182 32.54 -4.64 -18.06
C ASP A 182 33.61 -5.75 -18.11
N PRO A 183 34.90 -5.38 -18.05
CA PRO A 183 35.95 -6.34 -17.76
C PRO A 183 35.63 -7.13 -16.48
N ALA A 184 35.71 -8.45 -16.55
CA ALA A 184 35.36 -9.31 -15.43
C ALA A 184 36.33 -9.13 -14.26
N VAL A 185 35.79 -8.96 -13.06
CA VAL A 185 36.54 -8.89 -11.81
C VAL A 185 36.65 -10.28 -11.22
N HIS A 186 37.85 -10.65 -10.76
CA HIS A 186 38.09 -11.99 -10.21
C HIS A 186 37.84 -12.02 -8.70
N CYS A 187 36.71 -12.59 -8.28
CA CYS A 187 36.25 -12.63 -6.89
C CYS A 187 36.96 -13.64 -5.98
N LYS A 188 37.99 -14.33 -6.48
CA LYS A 188 38.92 -15.06 -5.60
C LYS A 188 39.69 -14.11 -4.69
N ASN A 189 39.94 -12.89 -5.13
CA ASN A 189 40.49 -11.84 -4.29
C ASN A 189 39.36 -11.10 -3.59
N LYS A 190 39.18 -11.36 -2.28
CA LYS A 190 38.05 -10.84 -1.46
C LYS A 190 37.84 -9.33 -1.63
N LYS A 191 38.93 -8.55 -1.71
CA LYS A 191 38.88 -7.08 -1.85
C LYS A 191 38.29 -6.60 -3.18
N ALA A 192 38.41 -7.39 -4.24
CA ALA A 192 38.01 -6.98 -5.59
C ALA A 192 36.48 -6.95 -5.77
N CYS A 193 35.75 -7.74 -4.97
CA CYS A 193 34.29 -7.90 -5.09
C CYS A 193 33.52 -7.34 -3.89
N VAL A 194 34.13 -6.48 -3.08
CA VAL A 194 33.47 -5.80 -1.95
C VAL A 194 32.46 -4.74 -2.43
N HIS A 195 32.71 -4.14 -3.59
CA HIS A 195 31.92 -3.02 -4.13
C HIS A 195 31.01 -3.42 -5.31
N LEU A 196 30.63 -4.69 -5.43
CA LEU A 196 29.68 -5.11 -6.47
C LEU A 196 28.29 -4.52 -6.17
N ASN A 197 27.73 -3.80 -7.14
CA ASN A 197 26.39 -3.22 -7.05
C ASN A 197 25.66 -3.26 -8.41
N GLY A 198 24.47 -3.83 -8.42
CA GLY A 198 23.67 -4.09 -9.62
C GLY A 198 23.88 -5.50 -10.17
N LEU A 199 23.62 -5.66 -11.47
CA LEU A 199 23.58 -6.96 -12.15
C LEU A 199 24.97 -7.39 -12.67
N TYR A 200 25.38 -8.62 -12.36
CA TYR A 200 26.66 -9.20 -12.76
C TYR A 200 26.47 -10.56 -13.42
N LEU A 201 27.17 -10.78 -14.53
CA LEU A 201 27.34 -12.10 -15.12
C LEU A 201 28.62 -12.72 -14.58
N CYS A 202 28.49 -13.79 -13.80
CA CYS A 202 29.61 -14.50 -13.21
C CYS A 202 29.89 -15.83 -13.92
N ARG A 203 31.16 -16.14 -14.14
CA ARG A 203 31.62 -17.44 -14.66
C ARG A 203 32.81 -17.92 -13.82
N LYS A 204 32.61 -18.95 -12.99
CA LYS A 204 33.64 -19.51 -12.09
C LYS A 204 34.34 -18.41 -11.27
N GLY A 205 33.55 -17.53 -10.65
CA GLY A 205 34.03 -16.41 -9.83
C GLY A 205 34.68 -15.25 -10.59
N HIS A 206 34.54 -15.19 -11.92
CA HIS A 206 34.82 -13.98 -12.71
C HIS A 206 33.52 -13.25 -12.98
N CYS A 207 33.30 -12.12 -12.34
CA CYS A 207 32.04 -11.38 -12.40
C CYS A 207 32.20 -10.10 -13.23
N ALA A 208 31.50 -10.04 -14.35
CA ALA A 208 31.44 -8.88 -15.23
C ALA A 208 30.15 -8.11 -15.00
N ARG A 209 30.24 -6.80 -14.74
CA ARG A 209 29.05 -5.96 -14.57
C ARG A 209 28.30 -5.87 -15.89
N VAL A 210 26.99 -6.04 -15.85
CA VAL A 210 26.12 -5.84 -17.01
C VAL A 210 25.82 -4.35 -17.15
N ARG A 211 26.09 -3.77 -18.33
CA ARG A 211 25.78 -2.35 -18.60
C ARG A 211 24.44 -2.19 -19.32
N PRO A 212 23.62 -1.21 -18.93
CA PRO A 212 22.53 -0.74 -19.77
C PRO A 212 23.07 -0.23 -21.12
N PRO A 213 22.35 -0.42 -22.24
CA PRO A 213 21.03 -1.03 -22.34
C PRO A 213 21.09 -2.56 -22.46
N PHE A 214 20.39 -3.27 -21.57
CA PHE A 214 20.14 -4.70 -21.67
C PHE A 214 18.63 -4.93 -21.65
N LYS A 215 18.16 -5.93 -22.41
CA LYS A 215 16.77 -6.38 -22.34
C LYS A 215 16.77 -7.72 -21.59
N CYS A 216 16.20 -7.71 -20.39
CA CYS A 216 15.91 -8.93 -19.66
C CYS A 216 14.46 -9.33 -19.87
N GLU A 217 14.23 -10.62 -19.99
CA GLU A 217 12.92 -11.22 -20.04
C GLU A 217 12.78 -12.16 -18.86
N ARG A 218 11.57 -12.22 -18.31
CA ARG A 218 11.29 -13.10 -17.19
C ARG A 218 11.17 -14.53 -17.72
N LYS A 219 12.02 -15.41 -17.23
CA LYS A 219 12.04 -16.81 -17.65
C LYS A 219 11.39 -17.73 -16.63
N CYS A 220 11.64 -17.50 -15.34
CA CYS A 220 11.24 -18.35 -14.21
C CYS A 220 11.07 -19.83 -14.58
N THR A 221 12.20 -20.53 -14.73
CA THR A 221 12.24 -21.94 -15.11
C THR A 221 12.30 -22.85 -13.90
N GLY A 222 11.87 -24.11 -14.07
CA GLY A 222 12.04 -25.13 -13.04
C GLY A 222 10.76 -25.46 -12.29
N ILE A 223 9.61 -25.03 -12.81
CA ILE A 223 8.29 -25.29 -12.22
C ILE A 223 8.00 -26.78 -12.29
N GLN A 224 8.01 -27.45 -11.13
CA GLN A 224 7.73 -28.88 -11.04
C GLN A 224 6.23 -29.11 -11.26
N THR A 225 5.91 -29.73 -12.38
CA THR A 225 4.54 -30.12 -12.77
C THR A 225 4.36 -31.63 -12.72
N GLY A 226 5.44 -32.40 -12.62
CA GLY A 226 5.40 -33.84 -12.47
C GLY A 226 4.59 -34.28 -11.24
N GLY A 227 3.53 -35.07 -11.47
CA GLY A 227 2.66 -35.57 -10.40
C GLY A 227 1.75 -34.52 -9.75
N LYS A 228 1.78 -33.25 -10.19
CA LYS A 228 0.89 -32.20 -9.69
C LYS A 228 -0.35 -32.10 -10.56
N ASN A 229 -1.49 -31.80 -9.94
CA ASN A 229 -2.76 -31.64 -10.63
C ASN A 229 -3.39 -30.25 -10.44
N ILE A 230 -2.76 -29.39 -9.64
CA ILE A 230 -3.16 -27.99 -9.45
C ILE A 230 -1.92 -27.09 -9.55
N ILE A 231 -2.04 -25.99 -10.29
CA ILE A 231 -1.06 -24.90 -10.34
C ILE A 231 -1.77 -23.57 -10.12
N ILE A 232 -1.33 -22.82 -9.11
CA ILE A 232 -1.89 -21.54 -8.73
C ILE A 232 -0.80 -20.48 -8.80
N ARG A 233 -1.14 -19.33 -9.38
CA ARG A 233 -0.24 -18.18 -9.41
C ARG A 233 -0.74 -17.09 -8.47
N GLU A 234 0.11 -16.70 -7.53
CA GLU A 234 -0.06 -15.57 -6.62
C GLU A 234 1.01 -14.52 -6.94
N ASN A 235 0.66 -13.50 -7.72
CA ASN A 235 1.61 -12.48 -8.19
C ASN A 235 2.84 -13.10 -8.89
N ASP A 236 4.00 -12.99 -8.24
CA ASP A 236 5.28 -13.52 -8.67
C ASP A 236 5.62 -14.89 -8.09
N VAL A 237 4.67 -15.54 -7.41
CA VAL A 237 4.85 -16.85 -6.81
C VAL A 237 3.98 -17.86 -7.53
N ILE A 238 4.55 -19.02 -7.85
CA ILE A 238 3.85 -20.17 -8.41
C ILE A 238 3.80 -21.24 -7.34
N PHE A 239 2.59 -21.69 -7.05
CA PHE A 239 2.31 -22.78 -6.13
C PHE A 239 1.79 -23.96 -6.95
N SER A 240 2.39 -25.13 -6.81
CA SER A 240 1.90 -26.36 -7.43
C SER A 240 1.70 -27.43 -6.36
N ALA A 241 0.61 -28.18 -6.48
CA ALA A 241 0.21 -29.17 -5.49
C ALA A 241 -0.51 -30.36 -6.13
N HIS A 242 -0.61 -31.43 -5.33
CA HIS A 242 -1.49 -32.55 -5.63
C HIS A 242 -2.64 -32.57 -4.62
N CYS A 243 -3.86 -32.28 -5.04
CA CYS A 243 -5.05 -32.30 -4.19
C CYS A 243 -6.16 -33.15 -4.81
N LYS A 244 -7.14 -33.59 -4.03
CA LYS A 244 -8.23 -34.44 -4.57
C LYS A 244 -9.45 -33.65 -5.02
N ARG A 245 -9.73 -32.51 -4.38
CA ARG A 245 -10.90 -31.70 -4.67
C ARG A 245 -10.66 -30.22 -4.42
N ALA A 246 -11.41 -29.39 -5.11
CA ALA A 246 -11.53 -27.97 -4.85
C ALA A 246 -13.00 -27.61 -4.70
N VAL A 247 -13.31 -26.81 -3.69
CA VAL A 247 -14.66 -26.36 -3.36
C VAL A 247 -14.72 -24.83 -3.34
N ASP A 248 -15.85 -24.27 -3.75
CA ASP A 248 -16.13 -22.85 -3.57
C ASP A 248 -16.47 -22.59 -2.09
N MET A 249 -15.80 -21.60 -1.50
CA MET A 249 -15.96 -21.25 -0.08
C MET A 249 -17.33 -20.64 0.23
N GLU A 250 -17.99 -19.99 -0.72
CA GLU A 250 -19.28 -19.32 -0.50
C GLU A 250 -20.46 -20.30 -0.60
N THR A 251 -20.44 -21.14 -1.64
CA THR A 251 -21.52 -22.11 -1.92
C THR A 251 -21.28 -23.48 -1.30
N ASN A 252 -20.04 -23.79 -0.93
CA ASN A 252 -19.58 -25.12 -0.51
C ASN A 252 -19.84 -26.21 -1.57
N GLU A 253 -19.92 -25.81 -2.85
CA GLU A 253 -20.06 -26.72 -3.97
C GLU A 253 -18.69 -27.15 -4.50
N GLU A 254 -18.59 -28.40 -4.96
CA GLU A 254 -17.39 -28.93 -5.56
C GLU A 254 -17.21 -28.37 -6.97
N ILE A 255 -16.12 -27.63 -7.18
CA ILE A 255 -15.84 -26.94 -8.45
C ILE A 255 -14.82 -27.69 -9.31
N TRP A 256 -14.07 -28.62 -8.72
CA TRP A 256 -13.13 -29.50 -9.39
C TRP A 256 -12.87 -30.77 -8.54
N PRO A 257 -12.77 -31.96 -9.15
CA PRO A 257 -12.77 -32.25 -10.60
C PRO A 257 -14.17 -32.38 -11.21
N ARG A 258 -14.49 -31.58 -12.25
CA ARG A 258 -15.80 -31.64 -12.94
C ARG A 258 -15.91 -32.73 -14.01
N ASP A 259 -14.84 -32.97 -14.77
CA ASP A 259 -14.81 -33.98 -15.83
C ASP A 259 -13.54 -34.83 -15.67
N LEU A 260 -13.67 -36.07 -15.21
CA LEU A 260 -12.55 -37.01 -15.25
C LEU A 260 -12.24 -37.34 -16.72
N ILE A 261 -11.01 -37.11 -17.15
CA ILE A 261 -10.62 -37.37 -18.54
C ILE A 261 -10.33 -38.87 -18.67
N GLY A 262 -11.25 -39.59 -19.32
CA GLY A 262 -11.06 -41.00 -19.65
C GLY A 262 -10.00 -41.17 -20.74
N SER A 263 -8.99 -42.00 -20.47
CA SER A 263 -7.91 -42.32 -21.41
C SER A 263 -8.47 -42.88 -22.74
N VAL A 264 -8.07 -42.25 -23.84
CA VAL A 264 -8.31 -42.72 -25.22
C VAL A 264 -7.49 -43.99 -25.55
N ASN A 265 -6.66 -44.51 -24.62
CA ASN A 265 -5.77 -45.65 -24.88
C ASN A 265 -5.79 -46.75 -23.80
N GLY A 266 -6.97 -47.20 -23.37
CA GLY A 266 -7.15 -48.55 -22.80
C GLY A 266 -6.53 -48.83 -21.42
N SER A 267 -6.17 -47.79 -20.67
CA SER A 267 -5.84 -47.88 -19.24
C SER A 267 -6.97 -47.22 -18.43
N ASP A 268 -7.77 -48.02 -17.72
CA ASP A 268 -8.99 -47.63 -16.98
C ASP A 268 -8.73 -46.76 -15.72
N VAL A 269 -7.85 -45.77 -15.78
CA VAL A 269 -7.67 -44.78 -14.71
C VAL A 269 -7.97 -43.40 -15.29
N ALA A 270 -9.14 -42.86 -14.97
CA ALA A 270 -9.53 -41.52 -15.36
C ALA A 270 -8.81 -40.52 -14.44
N GLU A 271 -7.90 -39.74 -15.02
CA GLU A 271 -7.14 -38.72 -14.28
C GLU A 271 -7.89 -37.39 -14.27
N PRO A 272 -7.84 -36.62 -13.17
CA PRO A 272 -8.44 -35.31 -13.14
C PRO A 272 -7.65 -34.34 -14.06
N PRO A 273 -8.34 -33.39 -14.71
CA PRO A 273 -7.67 -32.37 -15.50
C PRO A 273 -6.79 -31.49 -14.62
N LEU A 274 -5.67 -31.02 -15.17
CA LEU A 274 -4.81 -30.05 -14.51
C LEU A 274 -5.54 -28.72 -14.34
N LEU A 275 -5.71 -28.28 -13.10
CA LEU A 275 -6.33 -27.01 -12.76
C LEU A 275 -5.28 -25.90 -12.72
N VAL A 276 -5.46 -24.86 -13.51
CA VAL A 276 -4.61 -23.66 -13.47
C VAL A 276 -5.47 -22.45 -13.15
N MET A 277 -5.09 -21.66 -12.14
CA MET A 277 -5.81 -20.42 -11.81
C MET A 277 -4.89 -19.35 -11.21
N TYR A 278 -5.36 -18.10 -11.19
CA TYR A 278 -4.68 -17.00 -10.52
C TYR A 278 -5.44 -16.61 -9.27
N CYS A 279 -4.73 -16.34 -8.17
CA CYS A 279 -5.34 -15.87 -6.93
C CYS A 279 -4.54 -14.71 -6.36
N THR A 280 -5.20 -13.83 -5.62
CA THR A 280 -4.52 -12.68 -4.99
C THR A 280 -3.76 -13.09 -3.73
N SER A 281 -4.30 -14.05 -2.96
CA SER A 281 -3.64 -14.54 -1.75
C SER A 281 -3.84 -16.03 -1.52
N ILE A 282 -2.80 -16.69 -1.02
CA ILE A 282 -2.83 -18.08 -0.57
C ILE A 282 -2.58 -18.11 0.94
N LEU A 283 -3.58 -18.54 1.71
CA LEU A 283 -3.49 -18.66 3.17
C LEU A 283 -3.09 -20.09 3.57
N ASN A 284 -2.54 -20.23 4.79
CA ASN A 284 -2.19 -21.52 5.41
C ASN A 284 -1.09 -22.35 4.71
N ARG A 285 -0.22 -21.74 3.91
CA ARG A 285 0.89 -22.40 3.18
C ARG A 285 1.86 -23.26 4.02
N GLN A 286 1.89 -23.12 5.35
CA GLN A 286 2.97 -23.66 6.19
C GLN A 286 2.52 -24.66 7.27
N MET A 287 1.24 -25.04 7.34
CA MET A 287 0.73 -25.79 8.49
C MET A 287 0.57 -27.31 8.26
N ASN A 288 1.14 -27.90 7.20
CA ASN A 288 0.90 -29.32 6.83
C ASN A 288 -0.61 -29.66 6.87
N LEU A 289 -1.44 -28.69 6.48
CA LEU A 289 -2.88 -28.85 6.47
C LEU A 289 -3.24 -29.50 5.15
N SER A 290 -4.12 -30.50 5.21
CA SER A 290 -4.77 -31.07 4.04
C SER A 290 -5.65 -30.06 3.29
N GLU A 291 -5.80 -28.85 3.83
CA GLU A 291 -6.68 -27.79 3.35
C GLU A 291 -5.90 -26.51 3.06
N ILE A 292 -6.08 -25.96 1.87
CA ILE A 292 -5.41 -24.74 1.42
C ILE A 292 -6.47 -23.74 0.99
N HIS A 293 -6.45 -22.55 1.58
CA HIS A 293 -7.42 -21.50 1.29
C HIS A 293 -6.85 -20.51 0.29
N LEU A 294 -7.58 -20.31 -0.81
CA LEU A 294 -7.24 -19.41 -1.89
C LEU A 294 -8.26 -18.27 -1.91
N MET A 295 -7.76 -17.03 -1.90
CA MET A 295 -8.59 -15.84 -1.83
C MET A 295 -8.56 -15.09 -3.15
N ASP A 296 -9.74 -14.63 -3.60
CA ASP A 296 -9.91 -13.81 -4.79
C ASP A 296 -9.26 -14.44 -6.03
N CYS A 297 -9.74 -15.62 -6.40
CA CYS A 297 -9.28 -16.39 -7.55
C CYS A 297 -10.06 -16.06 -8.83
N PHE A 298 -9.34 -16.03 -9.94
CA PHE A 298 -9.82 -15.65 -11.27
C PHE A 298 -8.98 -16.33 -12.35
N ASN A 299 -9.47 -16.27 -13.60
CA ASN A 299 -8.99 -17.05 -14.73
C ASN A 299 -8.79 -18.52 -14.35
N GLY A 300 -9.84 -19.25 -13.94
CA GLY A 300 -9.72 -20.70 -13.75
C GLY A 300 -9.80 -21.43 -15.09
N THR A 301 -8.82 -22.25 -15.45
CA THR A 301 -8.83 -23.09 -16.65
C THR A 301 -8.43 -24.53 -16.35
N LEU A 302 -8.91 -25.45 -17.20
CA LEU A 302 -8.66 -26.89 -17.12
C LEU A 302 -7.83 -27.34 -18.31
N MET A 303 -6.77 -28.07 -18.04
CA MET A 303 -5.84 -28.61 -19.04
C MET A 303 -5.77 -30.14 -18.95
N GLU A 304 -5.23 -30.76 -19.99
CA GLU A 304 -4.98 -32.20 -19.98
C GLU A 304 -3.92 -32.56 -18.91
N PRO A 305 -4.06 -33.72 -18.25
CA PRO A 305 -3.05 -34.19 -17.31
C PRO A 305 -1.69 -34.32 -18.01
N GLY A 306 -0.64 -33.85 -17.36
CA GLY A 306 0.71 -33.89 -17.92
C GLY A 306 0.98 -32.96 -19.11
N TYR A 307 0.09 -31.99 -19.41
CA TYR A 307 0.26 -31.04 -20.53
C TYR A 307 1.66 -30.36 -20.56
N PHE A 308 2.21 -30.07 -19.39
CA PHE A 308 3.52 -29.43 -19.24
C PHE A 308 4.70 -30.41 -19.11
N GLY A 309 4.45 -31.72 -18.99
CA GLY A 309 5.46 -32.70 -18.64
C GLY A 309 5.91 -32.60 -17.17
N GLU A 310 7.17 -32.89 -16.89
CA GLU A 310 7.72 -32.85 -15.51
C GLU A 310 8.09 -31.45 -15.04
N ILE A 311 8.59 -30.60 -15.95
CA ILE A 311 9.11 -29.26 -15.65
C ILE A 311 8.65 -28.27 -16.72
N THR A 312 8.21 -27.09 -16.30
CA THR A 312 7.81 -25.98 -17.19
C THR A 312 8.44 -24.64 -16.81
N ASP A 313 8.12 -23.61 -17.60
CA ASP A 313 8.45 -22.22 -17.35
C ASP A 313 7.20 -21.32 -17.30
N ILE A 314 7.36 -20.11 -16.77
CA ILE A 314 6.23 -19.19 -16.57
C ILE A 314 5.65 -18.69 -17.89
N ILE A 315 6.47 -18.57 -18.93
CA ILE A 315 6.03 -18.09 -20.25
C ILE A 315 5.04 -19.09 -20.83
N ARG A 316 5.45 -20.37 -20.92
CA ARG A 316 4.60 -21.44 -21.43
C ARG A 316 3.34 -21.63 -20.58
N LEU A 317 3.46 -21.48 -19.26
CA LEU A 317 2.30 -21.54 -18.37
C LEU A 317 1.30 -20.42 -18.67
N VAL A 318 1.75 -19.18 -18.79
CA VAL A 318 0.88 -18.02 -19.07
C VAL A 318 0.30 -18.11 -20.48
N GLU A 319 1.10 -18.45 -21.48
CA GLU A 319 0.66 -18.64 -22.87
C GLU A 319 -0.44 -19.70 -22.96
N ALA A 320 -0.18 -20.90 -22.44
CA ALA A 320 -1.16 -21.99 -22.41
C ALA A 320 -2.44 -21.58 -21.68
N HIS A 321 -2.30 -20.81 -20.59
CA HIS A 321 -3.43 -20.32 -19.83
C HIS A 321 -4.27 -19.26 -20.57
N THR A 322 -3.63 -18.40 -21.37
CA THR A 322 -4.32 -17.38 -22.17
C THR A 322 -4.96 -17.92 -23.45
N GLU A 323 -4.37 -18.97 -24.04
CA GLU A 323 -4.87 -19.60 -25.27
C GLU A 323 -5.95 -20.65 -25.00
N ASN A 324 -6.00 -21.20 -23.78
CA ASN A 324 -6.95 -22.23 -23.42
C ASN A 324 -8.35 -21.65 -23.19
N GLU A 325 -9.33 -22.13 -23.97
CA GLU A 325 -10.74 -21.74 -23.83
C GLU A 325 -11.53 -22.67 -22.91
N ARG A 326 -10.91 -23.74 -22.37
CA ARG A 326 -11.55 -24.64 -21.41
C ARG A 326 -11.51 -24.03 -20.01
N TRP A 327 -12.47 -23.16 -19.75
CA TRP A 327 -12.70 -22.56 -18.44
C TRP A 327 -13.06 -23.62 -17.39
N LEU A 328 -12.67 -23.36 -16.13
CA LEU A 328 -13.09 -24.15 -14.98
C LEU A 328 -14.60 -24.24 -14.89
N ASP A 329 -15.26 -23.11 -15.13
CA ASP A 329 -16.70 -22.97 -15.07
C ASP A 329 -17.28 -22.44 -16.39
N PRO A 330 -18.12 -23.22 -17.09
CA PRO A 330 -18.75 -22.75 -18.34
C PRO A 330 -19.65 -21.53 -18.15
N THR A 331 -20.27 -21.35 -16.98
CA THR A 331 -21.07 -20.16 -16.66
C THR A 331 -20.21 -18.96 -16.28
N LYS A 332 -18.91 -19.17 -16.05
CA LYS A 332 -17.94 -18.16 -15.60
C LYS A 332 -18.38 -17.47 -14.30
N GLU A 333 -18.98 -18.20 -13.38
CA GLU A 333 -19.27 -17.67 -12.04
C GLU A 333 -18.11 -17.98 -11.10
N VAL A 334 -17.54 -19.18 -11.20
CA VAL A 334 -16.35 -19.61 -10.44
C VAL A 334 -15.06 -19.30 -11.18
N ALA A 335 -14.14 -18.60 -10.50
CA ALA A 335 -12.86 -18.12 -11.04
C ALA A 335 -12.98 -17.51 -12.46
N PRO A 336 -13.83 -16.49 -12.65
CA PRO A 336 -14.11 -15.91 -13.97
C PRO A 336 -12.88 -15.29 -14.63
N PRO A 337 -12.91 -15.10 -15.96
CA PRO A 337 -11.86 -14.35 -16.65
C PRO A 337 -11.68 -12.95 -16.06
N GLU A 338 -10.43 -12.50 -15.89
CA GLU A 338 -10.11 -11.20 -15.27
C GLU A 338 -10.77 -10.03 -16.02
N LYS A 339 -10.86 -10.12 -17.35
CA LYS A 339 -11.53 -9.12 -18.20
C LYS A 339 -13.02 -8.95 -17.88
N ASP A 340 -13.69 -10.03 -17.46
CA ASP A 340 -15.11 -10.02 -17.13
C ASP A 340 -15.35 -9.42 -15.72
N LEU A 341 -14.30 -9.33 -14.89
CA LEU A 341 -14.35 -8.72 -13.56
C LEU A 341 -14.07 -7.21 -13.55
N VAL A 342 -13.49 -6.64 -14.63
CA VAL A 342 -13.10 -5.22 -14.68
C VAL A 342 -14.32 -4.31 -14.62
N LEU A 343 -14.33 -3.42 -13.64
CA LEU A 343 -15.36 -2.41 -13.40
C LEU A 343 -15.00 -1.07 -14.05
N LEU A 344 -13.80 -0.58 -13.73
CA LEU A 344 -13.31 0.72 -14.19
C LEU A 344 -11.89 0.54 -14.73
N PRO A 345 -11.72 0.51 -16.06
CA PRO A 345 -10.40 0.43 -16.64
C PRO A 345 -9.68 1.79 -16.56
N ASN A 346 -8.37 1.76 -16.35
CA ASN A 346 -7.48 2.92 -16.49
C ASN A 346 -7.89 4.15 -15.65
N ALA A 347 -8.29 3.90 -14.40
CA ALA A 347 -8.72 4.92 -13.45
C ALA A 347 -7.53 5.57 -12.71
N PRO A 348 -7.57 6.88 -12.42
CA PRO A 348 -6.61 7.53 -11.51
C PRO A 348 -6.77 7.00 -10.08
N LEU A 349 -5.65 6.58 -9.48
CA LEU A 349 -5.59 6.19 -8.07
C LEU A 349 -5.16 7.38 -7.22
N TYR A 350 -5.92 7.67 -6.16
CA TYR A 350 -5.58 8.65 -5.14
C TYR A 350 -5.33 7.98 -3.79
N ILE A 351 -4.46 8.53 -2.95
CA ILE A 351 -4.20 8.00 -1.61
C ILE A 351 -5.44 8.06 -0.70
N ASN A 352 -6.23 9.12 -0.84
CA ASN A 352 -7.49 9.40 -0.12
C ASN A 352 -8.37 10.33 -1.00
N TYR A 353 -9.50 10.77 -0.47
CA TYR A 353 -10.43 11.67 -1.17
C TYR A 353 -9.82 13.03 -1.59
N GLU A 354 -8.81 13.52 -0.90
CA GLU A 354 -8.15 14.79 -1.27
C GLU A 354 -6.93 14.59 -2.18
N GLY A 355 -6.47 13.35 -2.35
CA GLY A 355 -5.25 13.03 -3.07
C GLY A 355 -3.96 13.45 -2.36
N CYS A 356 -3.99 13.78 -1.07
CA CYS A 356 -2.83 14.37 -0.36
C CYS A 356 -2.75 13.97 1.12
N VAL A 357 -1.58 14.18 1.71
CA VAL A 357 -1.29 13.90 3.13
C VAL A 357 -0.59 15.11 3.76
N ASN A 358 -0.91 15.42 5.02
CA ASN A 358 -0.35 16.57 5.73
C ASN A 358 0.91 16.25 6.56
N THR A 359 1.58 15.13 6.27
CA THR A 359 2.67 14.58 7.09
C THR A 359 4.04 14.69 6.39
N LEU A 360 4.51 15.93 6.20
CA LEU A 360 5.79 16.24 5.52
C LEU A 360 7.02 15.46 6.07
N ILE A 361 7.00 15.06 7.34
CA ILE A 361 8.13 14.39 8.02
C ILE A 361 8.13 12.87 7.79
N LEU A 362 6.99 12.27 7.42
CA LEU A 362 6.81 10.81 7.43
C LEU A 362 7.06 10.11 6.08
N ARG A 363 7.36 10.89 5.02
CA ARG A 363 7.59 10.43 3.63
C ARG A 363 6.49 9.45 3.21
N GLU A 364 5.24 9.81 3.48
CA GLU A 364 4.09 8.93 3.25
C GLU A 364 3.82 8.75 1.76
N CYS A 365 3.90 9.82 0.96
CA CYS A 365 3.70 9.70 -0.47
C CYS A 365 4.79 8.86 -1.13
N GLU A 366 6.04 8.97 -0.69
CA GLU A 366 7.11 8.12 -1.21
C GLU A 366 6.87 6.63 -0.92
N LYS A 367 6.44 6.29 0.30
CA LYS A 367 6.07 4.92 0.65
C LYS A 367 4.87 4.44 -0.17
N PHE A 368 3.90 5.32 -0.41
CA PHE A 368 2.75 5.04 -1.26
C PHE A 368 3.20 4.71 -2.69
N TYR A 369 4.04 5.54 -3.32
CA TYR A 369 4.55 5.29 -4.66
C TYR A 369 5.41 4.02 -4.73
N ALA A 370 6.26 3.78 -3.73
CA ALA A 370 7.09 2.58 -3.68
C ALA A 370 6.27 1.29 -3.52
N HIS A 371 5.14 1.34 -2.80
CA HIS A 371 4.33 0.15 -2.53
C HIS A 371 3.28 -0.13 -3.61
N TYR A 372 2.64 0.91 -4.13
CA TYR A 372 1.49 0.79 -5.05
C TYR A 372 1.85 1.14 -6.51
N GLY A 373 2.99 1.78 -6.76
CA GLY A 373 3.41 2.20 -8.10
C GLY A 373 4.15 1.13 -8.91
N VAL A 374 4.11 -0.15 -8.52
CA VAL A 374 4.72 -1.23 -9.30
C VAL A 374 3.77 -1.63 -10.43
N ASP A 375 4.09 -1.20 -11.64
CA ASP A 375 3.27 -1.39 -12.86
C ASP A 375 3.68 -2.63 -13.68
N GLY A 376 4.81 -3.24 -13.35
CA GLY A 376 5.37 -4.40 -14.05
C GLY A 376 6.35 -4.05 -15.18
N SER A 377 6.66 -2.76 -15.37
CA SER A 377 7.71 -2.30 -16.29
C SER A 377 9.10 -2.81 -15.90
N ASP A 378 9.30 -3.19 -14.63
CA ASP A 378 10.52 -3.76 -14.07
C ASP A 378 10.56 -5.30 -14.11
N LEU A 379 9.70 -5.93 -14.92
CA LEU A 379 9.54 -7.40 -15.07
C LEU A 379 8.92 -8.10 -13.85
N ARG A 380 8.44 -7.35 -12.86
CA ARG A 380 7.66 -7.89 -11.74
C ARG A 380 6.18 -7.94 -12.11
N THR A 381 5.39 -8.68 -11.37
CA THR A 381 3.93 -8.61 -11.55
C THR A 381 3.44 -7.26 -11.04
N SER A 382 2.55 -6.65 -11.81
CA SER A 382 1.83 -5.44 -11.40
C SER A 382 1.20 -5.61 -10.02
N LYS A 383 1.29 -4.56 -9.19
CA LYS A 383 0.79 -4.63 -7.83
C LYS A 383 -0.74 -4.75 -7.82
N ARG A 384 -1.25 -5.70 -7.03
CA ARG A 384 -2.67 -5.88 -6.72
C ARG A 384 -2.95 -5.56 -5.25
N PHE A 385 -4.00 -4.80 -4.98
CA PHE A 385 -4.35 -4.38 -3.62
C PHE A 385 -5.84 -3.99 -3.50
N PRO A 386 -6.43 -4.08 -2.30
CA PRO A 386 -7.77 -3.59 -2.07
C PRO A 386 -7.82 -2.06 -2.16
N CYS A 387 -8.87 -1.55 -2.79
CA CYS A 387 -9.12 -0.14 -3.00
C CYS A 387 -10.64 0.14 -2.96
N PHE A 388 -11.00 1.42 -2.91
CA PHE A 388 -12.38 1.86 -2.92
C PHE A 388 -12.66 2.68 -4.17
N TYR A 389 -13.86 2.53 -4.70
CA TYR A 389 -14.31 3.24 -5.88
C TYR A 389 -15.71 3.78 -5.63
N ARG A 390 -16.10 4.76 -6.46
CA ARG A 390 -17.44 5.33 -6.44
C ARG A 390 -18.30 4.66 -7.52
N PRO A 391 -19.28 3.81 -7.18
CA PRO A 391 -20.22 3.27 -8.16
C PRO A 391 -21.20 4.37 -8.61
N ASN A 392 -21.49 4.43 -9.92
CA ASN A 392 -22.55 5.27 -10.54
C ASN A 392 -22.62 6.73 -10.06
N PHE A 393 -21.89 7.62 -10.76
CA PHE A 393 -21.94 9.05 -10.49
C PHE A 393 -23.21 9.69 -11.08
N THR A 394 -24.11 10.20 -10.24
CA THR A 394 -24.94 11.36 -10.59
C THR A 394 -24.14 12.61 -10.25
N ALA A 395 -23.94 13.48 -11.24
CA ALA A 395 -23.21 14.73 -11.09
C ALA A 395 -23.65 15.50 -9.85
N ASP A 396 -22.73 15.62 -8.89
CA ASP A 396 -22.90 16.57 -7.78
C ASP A 396 -22.70 17.97 -8.36
N PRO A 397 -23.74 18.82 -8.41
CA PRO A 397 -23.67 20.14 -9.03
C PRO A 397 -22.82 21.14 -8.23
N ASP A 398 -22.44 20.82 -6.98
CA ASP A 398 -21.64 21.71 -6.12
C ASP A 398 -20.13 21.38 -6.16
N ALA A 399 -19.73 20.29 -6.80
CA ALA A 399 -18.33 19.97 -7.09
C ALA A 399 -17.87 20.75 -8.33
N GLY A 400 -17.54 22.03 -8.13
CA GLY A 400 -17.16 23.01 -9.16
C GLY A 400 -15.85 22.75 -9.92
N ASP A 401 -15.37 21.50 -9.97
CA ASP A 401 -14.29 21.06 -10.84
C ASP A 401 -14.74 19.75 -11.51
N ALA A 402 -14.49 19.60 -12.80
CA ALA A 402 -14.83 18.40 -13.56
C ALA A 402 -14.09 17.19 -12.99
N ILE A 403 -14.67 16.51 -12.00
CA ILE A 403 -14.08 15.30 -11.43
C ILE A 403 -14.30 14.18 -12.43
N ASP A 404 -13.18 13.70 -12.99
CA ASP A 404 -13.12 12.59 -13.92
C ASP A 404 -13.96 11.40 -13.42
N GLN A 405 -14.68 10.78 -14.35
CA GLN A 405 -15.72 9.75 -14.14
C GLN A 405 -15.23 8.47 -13.41
N ASN A 406 -13.95 8.41 -13.02
CA ASN A 406 -13.24 7.22 -12.55
C ASN A 406 -12.44 7.52 -11.27
N TYR A 407 -13.12 7.89 -10.18
CA TYR A 407 -12.44 8.25 -8.93
C TYR A 407 -12.19 7.03 -8.04
N VAL A 408 -10.92 6.70 -7.80
CA VAL A 408 -10.50 5.54 -7.01
C VAL A 408 -9.57 5.99 -5.90
N ILE A 409 -9.85 5.54 -4.68
CA ILE A 409 -9.06 5.88 -3.49
C ILE A 409 -8.53 4.63 -2.82
N LEU A 410 -7.34 4.75 -2.23
CA LEU A 410 -6.75 3.66 -1.46
C LEU A 410 -7.30 3.61 -0.02
N ARG A 411 -7.41 4.75 0.64
CA ARG A 411 -7.82 4.84 2.05
C ARG A 411 -9.23 5.42 2.15
N LEU A 412 -10.15 4.62 2.67
CA LEU A 412 -11.48 5.05 3.10
C LEU A 412 -11.70 4.52 4.51
N ASP A 413 -11.91 5.43 5.45
CA ASP A 413 -12.24 5.09 6.83
C ASP A 413 -13.33 6.05 7.32
N MET A 414 -14.58 5.66 7.11
CA MET A 414 -15.73 6.49 7.46
C MET A 414 -15.89 6.64 8.98
N GLU A 415 -15.55 5.61 9.76
CA GLU A 415 -15.67 5.63 11.22
C GLU A 415 -14.64 6.58 11.83
N LYS A 416 -13.39 6.50 11.37
CA LYS A 416 -12.34 7.44 11.78
C LYS A 416 -12.66 8.86 11.34
N THR A 417 -13.08 9.07 10.10
CA THR A 417 -13.47 10.40 9.62
C THR A 417 -14.63 10.99 10.45
N HIS A 418 -15.64 10.17 10.79
CA HIS A 418 -16.75 10.61 11.63
C HIS A 418 -16.31 10.93 13.07
N THR A 419 -15.47 10.09 13.68
CA THR A 419 -14.99 10.32 15.05
C THR A 419 -14.09 11.56 15.13
N GLU A 420 -13.16 11.75 14.20
CA GLU A 420 -12.32 12.96 14.10
C GLU A 420 -13.16 14.22 13.87
N LEU A 421 -14.21 14.14 13.05
CA LEU A 421 -15.16 15.24 12.85
C LEU A 421 -15.91 15.59 14.14
N VAL A 422 -16.40 14.59 14.88
CA VAL A 422 -17.11 14.82 16.15
C VAL A 422 -16.18 15.45 17.19
N TYR A 423 -14.97 14.93 17.38
CA TYR A 423 -14.04 15.50 18.37
C TYR A 423 -13.61 16.93 18.02
N SER A 424 -13.29 17.18 16.76
CA SER A 424 -12.86 18.50 16.28
C SER A 424 -13.98 19.55 16.34
N ALA A 425 -15.24 19.16 16.17
CA ALA A 425 -16.38 20.07 16.33
C ALA A 425 -16.76 20.28 17.81
N VAL A 426 -16.83 19.21 18.60
CA VAL A 426 -17.39 19.26 19.96
C VAL A 426 -16.43 19.88 20.97
N VAL A 427 -15.14 19.55 20.94
CA VAL A 427 -14.18 20.00 21.97
C VAL A 427 -14.03 21.52 22.02
N PRO A 428 -13.78 22.23 20.91
CA PRO A 428 -13.67 23.69 20.93
C PRO A 428 -14.97 24.38 21.33
N VAL A 429 -16.12 23.83 20.92
CA VAL A 429 -17.43 24.39 21.27
C VAL A 429 -17.70 24.27 22.76
N ILE A 430 -17.44 23.10 23.37
CA ILE A 430 -17.58 22.92 24.81
C ILE A 430 -16.66 23.87 25.59
N LEU A 431 -15.39 23.98 25.19
CA LEU A 431 -14.43 24.88 25.83
C LEU A 431 -14.85 26.36 25.71
N ALA A 432 -15.37 26.77 24.55
CA ALA A 432 -15.90 28.12 24.34
C ALA A 432 -17.11 28.40 25.23
N ILE A 433 -18.06 27.46 25.32
CA ILE A 433 -19.27 27.60 26.15
C ILE A 433 -18.89 27.67 27.64
N ILE A 434 -18.06 26.75 28.13
CA ILE A 434 -17.63 26.73 29.54
C ILE A 434 -16.89 28.03 29.86
N SER A 435 -15.97 28.47 29.01
CA SER A 435 -15.22 29.71 29.22
C SER A 435 -16.15 30.93 29.25
N CYS A 436 -17.12 31.00 28.33
CA CYS A 436 -18.11 32.07 28.28
C CYS A 436 -18.98 32.10 29.55
N ILE A 437 -19.48 30.95 30.02
CA ILE A 437 -20.26 30.85 31.26
C ILE A 437 -19.43 31.35 32.45
N VAL A 438 -18.17 30.94 32.57
CA VAL A 438 -17.29 31.38 33.65
C VAL A 438 -17.05 32.89 33.59
N LEU A 439 -16.81 33.46 32.41
CA LEU A 439 -16.65 34.90 32.23
C LEU A 439 -17.92 35.68 32.60
N VAL A 440 -19.10 35.21 32.20
CA VAL A 440 -20.38 35.82 32.57
C VAL A 440 -20.58 35.80 34.08
N VAL A 441 -20.31 34.65 34.73
CA VAL A 441 -20.41 34.52 36.19
C VAL A 441 -19.42 35.44 36.90
N CYS A 442 -18.17 35.47 36.45
CA CYS A 442 -17.15 36.37 36.98
C CYS A 442 -17.53 37.85 36.82
N SER A 443 -18.11 38.24 35.67
CA SER A 443 -18.56 39.63 35.42
C SER A 443 -19.68 40.08 36.38
N LYS A 444 -20.47 39.14 36.90
CA LYS A 444 -21.56 39.42 37.84
C LYS A 444 -21.10 39.40 39.30
N ILE A 445 -20.04 38.67 39.61
CA ILE A 445 -19.58 38.43 40.99
C ILE A 445 -18.44 39.39 41.38
N ILE A 446 -17.57 39.75 40.44
CA ILE A 446 -16.37 40.54 40.68
C ILE A 446 -16.68 42.02 40.43
N HIS A 447 -16.44 42.85 41.42
CA HIS A 447 -16.53 44.30 41.31
C HIS A 447 -15.18 44.95 41.62
N VAL A 448 -14.93 46.10 41.00
CA VAL A 448 -13.74 46.91 41.20
C VAL A 448 -14.12 48.11 42.07
N ASP A 449 -13.42 48.31 43.19
CA ASP A 449 -13.58 49.49 44.05
C ASP A 449 -12.86 50.71 43.41
N ASN A 450 -13.15 51.93 43.88
CA ASN A 450 -12.53 53.16 43.37
C ASN A 450 -11.00 53.19 43.52
N GLU A 451 -10.44 52.34 44.39
CA GLU A 451 -9.01 52.13 44.60
C GLU A 451 -8.41 51.00 43.73
N SER A 452 -9.15 50.51 42.72
CA SER A 452 -8.73 49.43 41.80
C SER A 452 -8.47 48.06 42.46
N HIS A 453 -9.12 47.80 43.60
CA HIS A 453 -9.09 46.50 44.29
C HIS A 453 -10.29 45.63 43.91
N PHE A 454 -10.05 44.33 43.72
CA PHE A 454 -11.09 43.35 43.38
C PHE A 454 -11.78 42.82 44.64
N TYR A 455 -13.11 42.82 44.66
CA TYR A 455 -13.90 42.16 45.71
C TYR A 455 -15.05 41.34 45.13
N VAL A 456 -15.45 40.31 45.89
CA VAL A 456 -16.52 39.37 45.52
C VAL A 456 -17.80 39.81 46.21
N LYS A 457 -18.85 40.06 45.42
CA LYS A 457 -20.19 40.30 45.92
C LYS A 457 -21.02 39.03 45.74
N ALA A 458 -20.94 38.13 46.72
CA ALA A 458 -21.74 36.90 46.74
C ALA A 458 -22.83 37.02 47.83
N PHE A 459 -24.10 36.78 47.47
CA PHE A 459 -25.23 36.71 48.41
C PHE A 459 -25.33 37.88 49.41
N ASN A 460 -25.38 39.12 48.92
CA ASN A 460 -25.48 40.35 49.74
C ASN A 460 -24.39 40.56 50.79
N LYS A 461 -23.32 39.75 50.81
CA LYS A 461 -22.13 39.96 51.63
C LYS A 461 -20.98 40.44 50.75
N VAL A 462 -20.39 41.56 51.14
CA VAL A 462 -19.17 42.10 50.50
C VAL A 462 -17.97 41.48 51.20
N TYR A 463 -17.22 40.63 50.49
CA TYR A 463 -15.98 40.09 51.02
C TYR A 463 -14.81 40.97 50.57
N LYS A 464 -14.35 41.87 51.45
CA LYS A 464 -13.11 42.65 51.24
C LYS A 464 -11.92 41.82 51.75
N PRO A 465 -10.90 41.54 50.91
CA PRO A 465 -9.68 40.91 51.40
C PRO A 465 -9.01 41.81 52.46
N PRO A 466 -8.38 41.24 53.50
CA PRO A 466 -7.71 42.02 54.52
C PRO A 466 -6.59 42.86 53.89
N ILE A 467 -6.65 44.17 54.13
CA ILE A 467 -5.63 45.13 53.67
C ILE A 467 -4.34 44.79 54.43
N PRO A 468 -3.22 44.53 53.73
CA PRO A 468 -1.94 44.34 54.40
C PRO A 468 -1.59 45.61 55.19
N PRO A 469 -1.07 45.49 56.43
CA PRO A 469 -0.70 46.65 57.23
C PRO A 469 0.32 47.51 56.47
N PRO A 470 0.25 48.84 56.59
CA PRO A 470 1.17 49.74 55.90
C PRO A 470 2.61 49.42 56.30
N ASP A 471 3.48 49.28 55.29
CA ASP A 471 4.92 49.08 55.48
C ASP A 471 5.50 50.25 56.28
N PRO A 472 6.16 50.01 57.44
CA PRO A 472 6.66 51.08 58.31
C PRO A 472 7.92 51.79 57.76
N LYS A 473 8.19 51.72 56.45
CA LYS A 473 9.41 52.27 55.83
C LYS A 473 9.11 53.30 54.74
N VAL A 474 8.35 54.34 55.09
CA VAL A 474 8.47 55.64 54.41
C VAL A 474 8.40 56.72 55.50
N LYS A 475 9.57 57.08 56.06
CA LYS A 475 9.77 58.39 56.65
C LYS A 475 10.27 59.31 55.53
N ILE A 476 9.54 60.41 55.35
CA ILE A 476 9.81 61.52 54.41
C ILE A 476 11.23 62.05 54.59
#